data_AF-A0A2D6NF92-F1
#
_entry.id   AF-A0A2D6NF92-F1
#
_cell.length_a   1.000
_cell.length_b   1.000
_cell.length_c   1.000
_cell.angle_alpha   90.00
_cell.angle_beta   90.00
_cell.angle_gamma   90.00
#
_symmetry.space_group_name_H-M   'P 1'
#
loop_
_entity.id
_entity.type
_entity.pdbx_description
1 polymer ?
#
loop_
_entity_poly.entity_id
_entity_poly.type
_entity_poly.pdbx_seq_one_letter_code
_entity_poly.pdbx_strand_id
1 'polypeptide(L)'
;MVKIICQDEQKQAQEIFNEIQPKFDEIIVVSDQTDIDRFMAEIKFLKDKKKLLEEKRKSITGPLDEAKKNTQALFNPMRMAIDEAVNIRESGILIYRRRKEEEARAAEEKLRASQPKPKDELEEMDQQADIAKVNAGKAQVKGVTKYYSMEIVDAEKVPRIYLIPDEKGLNGIARVQKEKFKVPGCRLIIKEIIK
;
A
#
# COMPACT_ATOMS: atom_id res chain seq x y z
N MET A 1 -1.60 13.89 29.99
CA MET A 1 -0.72 14.25 28.86
C MET A 1 0.70 14.00 29.32
N VAL A 2 1.36 13.01 28.74
CA VAL A 2 2.50 12.33 29.36
C VAL A 2 3.80 13.12 29.13
N LYS A 3 4.30 13.81 30.17
CA LYS A 3 5.69 14.34 30.21
C LYS A 3 6.64 13.16 30.50
N ILE A 4 6.95 12.33 29.50
CA ILE A 4 7.90 11.20 29.66
C ILE A 4 9.36 11.65 29.67
N ILE A 5 9.68 12.84 29.17
CA ILE A 5 11.06 13.34 29.24
C ILE A 5 11.18 14.13 30.54
N CYS A 6 11.97 13.59 31.47
CA CYS A 6 12.31 14.24 32.72
C CYS A 6 12.91 15.62 32.39
N GLN A 7 12.34 16.70 32.94
CA GLN A 7 12.77 18.07 32.64
C GLN A 7 14.27 18.27 32.92
N ASP A 8 14.82 17.47 33.85
CA ASP A 8 16.23 17.44 34.21
C ASP A 8 17.12 16.87 33.09
N GLU A 9 16.68 15.84 32.37
CA GLU A 9 17.45 15.26 31.27
C GLU A 9 17.47 16.17 30.03
N GLN A 10 16.37 16.88 29.79
CA GLN A 10 16.30 17.92 28.74
C GLN A 10 17.25 19.07 29.05
N LYS A 11 17.28 19.52 30.30
CA LYS A 11 18.17 20.59 30.76
C LYS A 11 19.64 20.18 30.60
N GLN A 12 20.00 18.96 30.97
CA GLN A 12 21.37 18.45 30.81
C GLN A 12 21.78 18.28 29.35
N ALA A 13 20.88 17.82 28.47
CA ALA A 13 21.17 17.75 27.03
C ALA A 13 21.37 19.15 26.42
N GLN A 14 20.58 20.13 26.87
CA GLN A 14 20.70 21.52 26.44
C GLN A 14 21.99 22.17 26.96
N GLU A 15 22.41 21.87 28.19
CA GLU A 15 23.68 22.33 28.75
C GLU A 15 24.88 21.79 27.94
N ILE A 16 24.88 20.50 27.60
CA ILE A 16 25.92 19.89 26.74
C ILE A 16 25.90 20.54 25.34
N PHE A 17 24.73 20.81 24.78
CA PHE A 17 24.61 21.47 23.48
C PHE A 17 25.20 22.89 23.52
N ASN A 18 24.84 23.69 24.51
CA ASN A 18 25.32 25.07 24.67
C ASN A 18 26.85 25.11 24.88
N GLU A 19 27.44 24.10 25.53
CA GLU A 19 28.89 23.96 25.73
C GLU A 19 29.65 23.66 24.43
N ILE A 20 29.01 22.96 23.49
CA ILE A 20 29.63 22.55 22.21
C ILE A 20 29.33 23.56 21.09
N GLN A 21 28.18 24.25 21.16
CA GLN A 21 27.70 25.22 20.17
C GLN A 21 28.76 26.20 19.64
N PRO A 22 29.60 26.86 20.48
CA PRO A 22 30.56 27.85 19.99
C PRO A 22 31.70 27.27 19.13
N LYS A 23 31.81 25.94 19.02
CA LYS A 23 32.90 25.26 18.30
C LYS A 23 32.52 24.75 16.91
N PHE A 24 31.29 25.00 16.44
CA PHE A 24 30.81 24.44 15.16
C PHE A 24 31.10 25.31 13.93
N ASP A 25 31.24 26.63 14.08
CA ASP A 25 31.16 27.57 12.94
C ASP A 25 32.52 28.04 12.41
N GLU A 26 33.63 27.67 13.04
CA GLU A 26 34.96 28.11 12.61
C GLU A 26 35.61 27.04 11.72
N ILE A 27 35.72 27.33 10.41
CA ILE A 27 36.66 26.62 9.53
C ILE A 27 38.06 27.09 9.92
N ILE A 28 38.78 26.30 10.71
CA ILE A 28 40.10 26.68 11.20
C ILE A 28 41.18 26.05 10.32
N VAL A 29 42.07 26.89 9.79
CA VAL A 29 43.27 26.47 9.05
C VAL A 29 44.33 26.08 10.07
N VAL A 30 44.78 24.83 10.02
CA VAL A 30 45.85 24.30 10.88
C VAL A 30 47.20 24.69 10.27
N SER A 31 47.96 25.55 10.96
CA SER A 31 49.27 26.02 10.48
C SER A 31 50.44 25.37 11.23
N ASP A 32 50.30 25.14 12.54
CA ASP A 32 51.41 24.73 13.40
C ASP A 32 51.13 23.43 14.17
N GLN A 33 52.19 22.77 14.66
CA GLN A 33 52.08 21.53 15.46
C GLN A 33 51.29 21.75 16.77
N THR A 34 51.37 22.95 17.36
CA THR A 34 50.60 23.34 18.54
C THR A 34 49.09 23.33 18.28
N ASP A 35 48.68 23.70 17.05
CA ASP A 35 47.27 23.67 16.64
C ASP A 35 46.78 22.23 16.57
N ILE A 36 47.60 21.33 16.03
CA ILE A 36 47.29 19.90 15.94
C ILE A 36 47.00 19.32 17.34
N ASP A 37 47.85 19.61 18.33
CA ASP A 37 47.68 19.11 19.69
C ASP A 37 46.40 19.65 20.36
N ARG A 38 46.10 20.93 20.14
CA ARG A 38 44.85 21.56 20.60
C ARG A 38 43.63 20.90 19.95
N PHE A 39 43.65 20.70 18.64
CA PHE A 39 42.53 20.06 17.93
C PHE A 39 42.35 18.60 18.31
N MET A 40 43.43 17.86 18.55
CA MET A 40 43.33 16.49 19.05
C MET A 40 42.64 16.44 20.42
N ALA A 41 42.96 17.38 21.31
CA ALA A 41 42.28 17.50 22.60
C ALA A 41 40.79 17.87 22.45
N GLU A 42 40.47 18.81 21.55
CA GLU A 42 39.09 19.19 21.26
C GLU A 42 38.27 18.05 20.62
N ILE A 43 38.84 17.33 19.65
CA ILE A 43 38.22 16.15 19.04
C ILE A 43 37.94 15.07 20.09
N LYS A 44 38.89 14.83 21.00
CA LYS A 44 38.71 13.88 22.08
C LYS A 44 37.54 14.30 22.99
N PHE A 45 37.51 15.56 23.41
CA PHE A 45 36.41 16.11 24.20
C PHE A 45 35.04 15.96 23.51
N LEU A 46 34.95 16.25 22.21
CA LEU A 46 33.71 16.09 21.44
C LEU A 46 33.27 14.63 21.36
N LYS A 47 34.21 13.70 21.17
CA LYS A 47 33.93 12.26 21.16
C LYS A 47 33.42 11.77 22.50
N ASP A 48 33.99 12.25 23.60
CA ASP A 48 33.57 11.89 24.96
C ASP A 48 32.15 12.41 25.26
N LYS A 49 31.85 13.67 24.91
CA LYS A 49 30.49 14.23 25.06
C LYS A 49 29.46 13.51 24.19
N LYS A 50 29.83 13.13 22.96
CA LYS A 50 28.98 12.30 22.07
C LYS A 50 28.67 10.94 22.72
N LYS A 51 29.68 10.29 23.31
CA LYS A 51 29.51 9.01 23.98
C LYS A 51 28.56 9.12 25.18
N LEU A 52 28.73 10.14 26.01
CA LEU A 52 27.87 10.41 27.16
C LEU A 52 26.40 10.62 26.74
N LEU A 53 26.17 11.36 25.66
CA LEU A 53 24.82 11.60 25.14
C LEU A 53 24.16 10.30 24.65
N GLU A 54 24.91 9.44 23.96
CA GLU A 54 24.42 8.13 23.54
C GLU A 54 24.13 7.18 24.71
N GLU A 55 24.95 7.20 25.76
CA GLU A 55 24.70 6.41 26.98
C GLU A 55 23.40 6.84 27.66
N LYS A 56 23.18 8.16 27.83
CA LYS A 56 21.92 8.69 28.37
C LYS A 56 20.72 8.36 27.49
N ARG A 57 20.87 8.47 26.16
CA ARG A 57 19.80 8.06 25.23
C ARG A 57 19.42 6.60 25.48
N LYS A 58 20.42 5.70 25.55
CA LYS A 58 20.20 4.27 25.76
C LYS A 58 19.63 3.93 27.13
N SER A 59 20.00 4.64 28.20
CA SER A 59 19.42 4.40 29.52
C SER A 59 17.94 4.72 29.58
N ILE A 60 17.49 5.71 28.79
CA ILE A 60 16.08 6.09 28.68
C ILE A 60 15.34 5.16 27.72
N THR A 61 15.88 4.91 26.52
CA THR A 61 15.16 4.13 25.49
C THR A 61 15.23 2.63 25.73
N GLY A 62 16.28 2.12 26.37
CA GLY A 62 16.48 0.70 26.66
C GLY A 62 15.28 0.02 27.34
N PRO A 63 14.81 0.48 28.51
CA PRO A 63 13.66 -0.13 29.18
C PRO A 63 12.36 0.02 28.38
N LEU A 64 12.21 1.08 27.57
CA LEU A 64 11.04 1.27 26.70
C LEU A 64 11.05 0.29 25.52
N ASP A 65 12.22 0.07 24.92
CA ASP A 65 12.42 -0.88 23.83
C ASP A 65 12.18 -2.32 24.32
N GLU A 66 12.63 -2.63 25.53
CA GLU A 66 12.38 -3.92 26.18
C GLU A 66 10.89 -4.10 26.51
N ALA A 67 10.23 -3.11 27.10
CA ALA A 67 8.80 -3.15 27.37
C ALA A 67 7.97 -3.32 26.10
N LYS A 68 8.34 -2.62 25.02
CA LYS A 68 7.73 -2.77 23.69
C LYS A 68 7.91 -4.19 23.17
N LYS A 69 9.12 -4.74 23.24
CA LYS A 69 9.41 -6.10 22.79
C LYS A 69 8.60 -7.15 23.57
N ASN A 70 8.52 -7.00 24.89
CA ASN A 70 7.75 -7.90 25.75
C ASN A 70 6.25 -7.82 25.46
N THR A 71 5.73 -6.62 25.24
CA THR A 71 4.33 -6.41 24.85
C THR A 71 4.05 -7.08 23.50
N GLN A 72 4.92 -6.88 22.50
CA GLN A 72 4.78 -7.54 21.20
C GLN A 72 4.84 -9.06 21.32
N ALA A 73 5.74 -9.60 22.15
CA ALA A 73 5.85 -11.04 22.37
C ALA A 73 4.57 -11.63 22.98
N LEU A 74 3.88 -10.89 23.87
CA LEU A 74 2.60 -11.31 24.44
C LEU A 74 1.49 -11.37 23.39
N PHE A 75 1.38 -10.35 22.52
CA PHE A 75 0.24 -10.23 21.60
C PHE A 75 0.44 -10.89 20.23
N ASN A 76 1.68 -11.02 19.76
CA ASN A 76 1.97 -11.57 18.44
C ASN A 76 1.41 -12.99 18.22
N PRO A 77 1.54 -13.95 19.16
CA PRO A 77 0.97 -15.28 18.99
C PRO A 77 -0.55 -15.25 18.83
N MET A 78 -1.24 -14.45 19.64
CA MET A 78 -2.70 -14.29 19.54
C MET A 78 -3.11 -13.65 18.22
N ARG A 79 -2.39 -12.61 17.79
CA ARG A 79 -2.62 -11.96 16.50
C ARG A 79 -2.48 -12.96 15.35
N MET A 80 -1.40 -13.74 15.34
CA MET A 80 -1.16 -14.77 14.32
C MET A 80 -2.24 -15.85 14.32
N ALA A 81 -2.70 -16.30 15.49
CA ALA A 81 -3.77 -17.30 15.59
C ALA A 81 -5.10 -16.77 15.03
N ILE A 82 -5.42 -15.50 15.28
CA ILE A 82 -6.61 -14.84 14.75
C ILE A 82 -6.48 -14.69 13.22
N ASP A 83 -5.35 -14.21 12.73
CA ASP A 83 -5.07 -14.06 11.29
C ASP A 83 -5.25 -15.41 10.57
N GLU A 84 -4.72 -16.49 11.15
CA GLU A 84 -4.87 -17.84 10.58
C GLU A 84 -6.33 -18.29 10.57
N ALA A 85 -7.07 -18.07 11.65
CA ALA A 85 -8.49 -18.39 11.70
C ALA A 85 -9.29 -17.62 10.63
N VAL A 86 -8.98 -16.33 10.42
CA VAL A 86 -9.59 -15.53 9.35
C VAL A 86 -9.27 -16.12 7.98
N ASN A 87 -8.00 -16.42 7.70
CA ASN A 87 -7.57 -17.01 6.43
C ASN A 87 -8.29 -18.33 6.11
N ILE A 88 -8.47 -19.20 7.13
CA ILE A 88 -9.21 -20.46 6.98
C ILE A 88 -10.66 -20.19 6.57
N ARG A 89 -11.33 -19.21 7.21
CA ARG A 89 -12.72 -18.87 6.89
C ARG A 89 -12.86 -18.26 5.51
N GLU A 90 -11.97 -17.35 5.13
CA GLU A 90 -11.94 -16.74 3.79
C GLU A 90 -11.70 -17.80 2.70
N SER A 91 -10.78 -18.74 2.95
CA SER A 91 -10.54 -19.87 2.05
C SER A 91 -11.78 -20.73 1.87
N GLY A 92 -12.53 -21.00 2.94
CA GLY A 92 -13.81 -21.70 2.87
C GLY A 92 -14.85 -20.99 2.01
N ILE A 93 -14.97 -19.66 2.14
CA ILE A 93 -15.86 -18.84 1.30
C ILE A 93 -15.44 -18.92 -0.16
N LEU A 94 -14.14 -18.83 -0.44
CA LEU A 94 -13.61 -18.90 -1.79
C LEU A 94 -13.91 -20.26 -2.45
N ILE A 95 -13.71 -21.37 -1.73
CA ILE A 95 -14.02 -22.72 -2.22
C ILE A 95 -15.51 -22.83 -2.55
N TYR A 96 -16.39 -22.34 -1.67
CA TYR A 96 -17.83 -22.36 -1.92
C TYR A 96 -18.22 -21.55 -3.17
N ARG A 97 -17.66 -20.35 -3.33
CA ARG A 97 -17.90 -19.51 -4.52
C ARG A 97 -17.48 -20.20 -5.81
N ARG A 98 -16.27 -20.79 -5.85
CA ARG A 98 -15.79 -21.56 -7.00
C ARG A 98 -16.72 -22.71 -7.34
N ARG A 99 -17.14 -23.50 -6.34
CA ARG A 99 -18.09 -24.60 -6.55
C ARG A 99 -19.42 -24.10 -7.14
N LYS A 100 -19.93 -22.97 -6.64
CA LYS A 100 -21.17 -22.37 -7.16
C LYS A 100 -21.04 -21.85 -8.59
N GLU A 101 -19.90 -21.25 -8.93
CA GLU A 101 -19.61 -20.83 -10.31
C GLU A 101 -19.50 -22.03 -11.26
N GLU A 102 -18.86 -23.12 -10.83
CA GLU A 102 -18.77 -24.37 -11.60
C GLU A 102 -20.16 -25.01 -11.80
N GLU A 103 -20.98 -25.09 -10.74
CA GLU A 103 -22.36 -25.57 -10.82
C GLU A 103 -23.21 -24.73 -11.79
N ALA A 104 -23.09 -23.40 -11.72
CA ALA A 104 -23.79 -22.48 -12.63
C ALA A 104 -23.35 -22.68 -14.08
N ARG A 105 -22.04 -22.78 -14.34
CA ARG A 105 -21.50 -23.01 -15.68
C ARG A 105 -21.95 -24.36 -16.25
N ALA A 106 -21.94 -25.41 -15.43
CA ALA A 106 -22.40 -26.73 -15.85
C ALA A 106 -23.92 -26.77 -16.11
N ALA A 107 -24.71 -26.00 -15.36
CA ALA A 107 -26.14 -25.85 -15.61
C ALA A 107 -26.42 -25.09 -16.91
N GLU A 108 -25.69 -24.00 -17.17
CA GLU A 108 -25.75 -23.25 -18.43
C GLU A 108 -25.35 -24.12 -19.62
N GLU A 109 -24.29 -24.92 -19.50
CA GLU A 109 -23.84 -25.83 -20.55
C GLU A 109 -24.88 -26.93 -20.84
N LYS A 110 -25.49 -27.51 -19.80
CA LYS A 110 -26.60 -28.47 -19.96
C LYS A 110 -27.82 -27.83 -20.62
N LEU A 111 -28.19 -26.62 -20.20
CA LEU A 111 -29.30 -25.89 -20.81
C LEU A 111 -29.01 -25.62 -22.30
N ARG A 112 -27.78 -25.18 -22.62
CA ARG A 112 -27.33 -24.93 -23.99
C ARG A 112 -27.24 -26.21 -24.84
N ALA A 113 -26.86 -27.34 -24.26
CA ALA A 113 -26.84 -28.63 -24.93
C ALA A 113 -28.25 -29.21 -25.16
N SER A 114 -29.20 -28.89 -24.28
CA SER A 114 -30.61 -29.30 -24.39
C SER A 114 -31.45 -28.40 -25.29
N GLN A 115 -30.98 -27.19 -25.58
CA GLN A 115 -31.58 -26.37 -26.64
C GLN A 115 -31.27 -27.03 -27.98
N PRO A 116 -32.29 -27.27 -28.84
CA PRO A 116 -32.02 -27.70 -30.20
C PRO A 116 -31.12 -26.64 -30.82
N LYS A 117 -29.97 -27.07 -31.38
CA LYS A 117 -29.18 -26.20 -32.25
C LYS A 117 -30.18 -25.66 -33.29
N PRO A 118 -30.35 -24.34 -33.44
CA PRO A 118 -31.09 -23.82 -34.58
C PRO A 118 -30.33 -24.34 -35.79
N LYS A 119 -30.89 -25.36 -36.43
CA LYS A 119 -30.56 -25.63 -37.82
C LYS A 119 -30.99 -24.38 -38.55
N ASP A 120 -30.05 -23.84 -39.32
CA ASP A 120 -30.23 -22.74 -40.24
C ASP A 120 -31.68 -22.65 -40.73
N GLU A 121 -32.41 -21.65 -40.25
CA GLU A 121 -33.48 -20.99 -40.96
C GLU A 121 -34.03 -19.83 -40.11
N LEU A 122 -33.98 -18.66 -40.73
CA LEU A 122 -34.79 -17.48 -40.49
C LEU A 122 -34.28 -16.48 -39.43
N GLU A 123 -33.49 -15.54 -39.96
CA GLU A 123 -33.75 -14.10 -39.84
C GLU A 123 -35.27 -13.80 -39.70
N GLU A 124 -35.58 -12.72 -38.98
CA GLU A 124 -36.93 -12.21 -38.64
C GLU A 124 -37.57 -12.77 -37.37
N MET A 125 -37.14 -12.29 -36.20
CA MET A 125 -38.06 -11.87 -35.11
C MET A 125 -37.34 -10.85 -34.22
N ASP A 126 -36.90 -9.76 -34.84
CA ASP A 126 -36.50 -8.54 -34.14
C ASP A 126 -37.74 -7.64 -34.08
N GLN A 127 -38.67 -7.96 -33.18
CA GLN A 127 -39.75 -7.09 -32.73
C GLN A 127 -40.59 -7.79 -31.66
N GLN A 128 -40.87 -7.02 -30.59
CA GLN A 128 -41.82 -7.29 -29.50
C GLN A 128 -41.28 -8.06 -28.29
N ALA A 129 -40.54 -7.33 -27.45
CA ALA A 129 -40.63 -7.50 -26.01
C ALA A 129 -40.74 -6.11 -25.36
N ASP A 130 -41.88 -5.47 -25.57
CA ASP A 130 -42.32 -4.36 -24.75
C ASP A 130 -43.51 -4.82 -23.89
N ILE A 131 -43.49 -4.38 -22.63
CA ILE A 131 -44.56 -4.42 -21.62
C ILE A 131 -44.83 -5.76 -20.90
N ALA A 132 -44.15 -5.98 -19.76
CA ALA A 132 -44.76 -6.55 -18.55
C ALA A 132 -43.85 -6.36 -17.31
N LYS A 133 -43.69 -5.11 -16.83
CA LYS A 133 -43.28 -4.89 -15.43
C LYS A 133 -44.54 -4.66 -14.59
N VAL A 134 -45.10 -5.75 -14.06
CA VAL A 134 -46.12 -5.70 -13.02
C VAL A 134 -45.48 -6.02 -11.67
N ASN A 135 -45.47 -5.00 -10.82
CA ASN A 135 -45.42 -4.99 -9.36
C ASN A 135 -45.15 -6.31 -8.63
N ALA A 136 -43.98 -6.42 -8.00
CA ALA A 136 -43.75 -7.30 -6.85
C ALA A 136 -43.43 -6.43 -5.62
N GLY A 137 -44.25 -6.61 -4.58
CA GLY A 137 -44.35 -5.77 -3.39
C GLY A 137 -43.09 -5.67 -2.54
N LYS A 138 -43.03 -4.55 -1.81
CA LYS A 138 -42.00 -4.22 -0.82
C LYS A 138 -42.11 -5.15 0.39
N ALA A 139 -41.25 -6.17 0.46
CA ALA A 139 -40.88 -6.78 1.73
C ALA A 139 -39.70 -5.97 2.33
N GLN A 140 -39.94 -5.26 3.44
CA GLN A 140 -38.88 -4.60 4.19
C GLN A 140 -37.96 -5.64 4.84
N VAL A 141 -36.83 -5.93 4.19
CA VAL A 141 -35.73 -6.67 4.79
C VAL A 141 -34.91 -5.67 5.62
N LYS A 142 -34.97 -5.78 6.96
CA LYS A 142 -34.04 -5.10 7.85
C LYS A 142 -32.62 -5.62 7.57
N GLY A 143 -31.72 -4.73 7.14
CA GLY A 143 -30.30 -5.03 6.91
C GLY A 143 -29.78 -4.74 5.51
N VAL A 144 -30.22 -3.65 4.87
CA VAL A 144 -29.71 -3.26 3.54
C VAL A 144 -28.36 -2.58 3.68
N THR A 145 -27.28 -3.31 3.41
CA THR A 145 -25.97 -2.72 3.12
C THR A 145 -26.02 -2.11 1.72
N LYS A 146 -25.92 -0.78 1.64
CA LYS A 146 -25.94 -0.06 0.36
C LYS A 146 -24.57 -0.19 -0.32
N TYR A 147 -24.56 -0.76 -1.52
CA TYR A 147 -23.43 -0.68 -2.44
C TYR A 147 -23.72 0.41 -3.46
N TYR A 148 -22.77 1.31 -3.68
CA TYR A 148 -22.87 2.35 -4.69
C TYR A 148 -22.00 1.93 -5.88
N SER A 149 -22.65 1.58 -6.98
CA SER A 149 -22.02 1.41 -8.29
C SER A 149 -22.36 2.61 -9.16
N MET A 150 -21.39 3.11 -9.93
CA MET A 150 -21.59 4.21 -10.87
C MET A 150 -21.47 3.67 -12.30
N GLU A 151 -22.40 4.07 -13.15
CA GLU A 151 -22.33 3.86 -14.60
C GLU A 151 -21.89 5.17 -15.25
N ILE A 152 -20.94 5.10 -16.18
CA ILE A 152 -20.46 6.26 -16.91
C ILE A 152 -21.44 6.50 -18.06
N VAL A 153 -22.25 7.55 -17.94
CA VAL A 153 -23.24 7.94 -18.95
C VAL A 153 -22.59 8.66 -20.13
N ASP A 154 -21.53 9.43 -19.86
CA ASP A 154 -20.83 10.26 -20.85
C ASP A 154 -19.34 10.34 -20.48
N ALA A 155 -18.49 9.74 -21.31
CA ALA A 155 -17.07 9.61 -21.04
C ALA A 155 -16.30 10.94 -21.14
N GLU A 156 -16.76 11.90 -21.94
CA GLU A 156 -16.04 13.16 -22.17
C GLU A 156 -16.13 14.12 -20.98
N LYS A 157 -17.22 14.02 -20.21
CA LYS A 157 -17.43 14.84 -19.01
C LYS A 157 -16.71 14.31 -17.79
N VAL A 158 -16.14 13.10 -17.85
CA VAL A 158 -15.36 12.53 -16.75
C VAL A 158 -14.05 13.31 -16.64
N PRO A 159 -13.75 13.96 -15.49
CA PRO A 159 -12.50 14.68 -15.32
C PRO A 159 -11.31 13.75 -15.56
N ARG A 160 -10.27 14.26 -16.24
CA ARG A 160 -9.09 13.49 -16.63
C ARG A 160 -8.33 12.85 -15.46
N ILE A 161 -8.54 13.34 -14.24
CA ILE A 161 -8.00 12.77 -12.99
C ILE A 161 -8.52 11.35 -12.75
N TYR A 162 -9.75 11.04 -13.18
CA TYR A 162 -10.39 9.74 -12.98
C TYR A 162 -10.27 8.82 -14.20
N LEU A 163 -9.65 9.28 -15.29
CA LEU A 163 -9.38 8.47 -16.47
C LEU A 163 -8.05 7.72 -16.26
N ILE A 164 -8.14 6.41 -16.14
CA ILE A 164 -6.97 5.54 -16.06
C ILE A 164 -6.60 5.12 -17.49
N PRO A 165 -5.38 5.41 -17.98
CA PRO A 165 -4.94 4.93 -19.28
C PRO A 165 -4.95 3.40 -19.36
N ASP A 166 -5.43 2.83 -20.47
CA ASP A 166 -5.40 1.38 -20.68
C ASP A 166 -3.97 0.89 -20.91
N GLU A 167 -3.31 0.46 -19.84
CA GLU A 167 -1.95 -0.08 -19.87
C GLU A 167 -1.84 -1.35 -20.71
N LYS A 168 -2.90 -2.18 -20.78
CA LYS A 168 -2.86 -3.44 -21.53
C LYS A 168 -2.89 -3.16 -23.03
N GLY A 169 -3.78 -2.29 -23.47
CA GLY A 169 -3.83 -1.83 -24.86
C GLY A 169 -2.53 -1.16 -25.30
N LEU A 170 -2.01 -0.24 -24.48
CA LEU A 170 -0.75 0.47 -24.76
C LEU A 170 0.45 -0.48 -24.87
N ASN A 171 0.57 -1.44 -23.95
CA ASN A 171 1.64 -2.44 -24.00
C ASN A 171 1.50 -3.38 -25.20
N GLY A 172 0.26 -3.70 -25.61
CA GLY A 172 0.00 -4.47 -26.83
C GLY A 172 0.53 -3.76 -28.08
N ILE A 173 0.21 -2.47 -28.23
CA ILE A 173 0.68 -1.64 -29.36
C ILE A 173 2.20 -1.48 -29.31
N ALA A 174 2.78 -1.26 -28.12
CA ALA A 174 4.23 -1.16 -27.93
C ALA A 174 4.98 -2.42 -28.38
N ARG A 175 4.42 -3.62 -28.11
CA ARG A 175 4.98 -4.90 -28.57
C ARG A 175 4.95 -5.07 -30.09
N VAL A 176 3.87 -4.62 -30.72
CA VAL A 176 3.68 -4.77 -32.18
C VAL A 176 4.51 -3.74 -32.96
N GLN A 177 4.50 -2.48 -32.54
CA GLN A 177 5.15 -1.39 -33.26
C GLN A 177 6.64 -1.23 -32.92
N LYS A 178 7.11 -1.78 -31.79
CA LYS A 178 8.52 -1.74 -31.34
C LYS A 178 9.12 -0.34 -31.52
N GLU A 179 10.16 -0.21 -32.35
CA GLU A 179 10.90 1.02 -32.64
C GLU A 179 10.06 2.11 -33.34
N LYS A 180 8.90 1.76 -33.88
CA LYS A 180 7.98 2.70 -34.55
C LYS A 180 6.83 3.18 -33.65
N PHE A 181 6.85 2.88 -32.34
CA PHE A 181 5.80 3.29 -31.41
C PHE A 181 5.71 4.83 -31.31
N LYS A 182 4.59 5.40 -31.77
CA LYS A 182 4.31 6.85 -31.72
C LYS A 182 2.94 7.09 -31.08
N VAL A 183 2.88 7.02 -29.74
CA VAL A 183 1.71 7.47 -28.97
C VAL A 183 2.07 8.75 -28.23
N PRO A 184 1.40 9.90 -28.50
CA PRO A 184 1.66 11.16 -27.81
C PRO A 184 1.54 11.00 -26.29
N GLY A 185 2.54 11.43 -25.54
CA GLY A 185 2.57 11.36 -24.08
C GLY A 185 3.11 10.05 -23.49
N CYS A 186 3.45 9.04 -24.31
CA CYS A 186 4.06 7.79 -23.86
C CYS A 186 5.47 7.62 -24.45
N ARG A 187 6.42 7.13 -23.65
CA ARG A 187 7.77 6.78 -24.10
C ARG A 187 7.99 5.28 -23.95
N LEU A 188 8.55 4.63 -24.97
CA LEU A 188 8.93 3.23 -24.92
C LEU A 188 10.19 3.06 -24.03
N ILE A 189 10.15 2.11 -23.10
CA ILE A 189 11.31 1.73 -22.27
C ILE A 189 11.62 0.26 -22.57
N ILE A 190 12.83 -0.02 -23.05
CA ILE A 190 13.32 -1.38 -23.31
C ILE A 190 14.15 -1.81 -22.10
N LYS A 191 13.78 -2.92 -21.46
CA LYS A 191 14.55 -3.52 -20.36
C LYS A 191 15.00 -4.91 -20.78
N GLU A 192 16.30 -5.15 -20.78
CA GLU A 192 16.89 -6.48 -20.96
C GLU A 192 17.10 -7.10 -19.58
N ILE A 193 16.53 -8.29 -19.36
CA ILE A 193 16.77 -9.08 -18.16
C ILE A 193 17.67 -10.24 -18.58
N ILE A 194 18.91 -10.23 -18.11
CA ILE A 194 19.84 -11.36 -18.24
C ILE A 194 19.39 -12.39 -17.20
N LYS A 195 19.11 -13.62 -17.65
CA LYS A 195 18.80 -14.77 -16.79
C LYS A 195 20.07 -15.56 -16.47
#